data_AF-A0A528HJM3-F1
#
_entry.id   AF-A0A528HJM3-F1
#
_cell.length_a   1.000
_cell.length_b   1.000
_cell.length_c   1.000
_cell.angle_alpha   90.00
_cell.angle_beta   90.00
_cell.angle_gamma   90.00
#
_symmetry.space_group_name_H-M   'P 1'
#
loop_
_entity.id
_entity.type
_entity.pdbx_description
1 polymer ?
#
loop_
_entity_poly.entity_id
_entity_poly.type
_entity_poly.pdbx_seq_one_letter_code
_entity_poly.pdbx_strand_id
1 'polypeptide(L)'
;MSASVGEVARPALRVRGLLGRAEPILITGGRAVADYREAFVGIDVAKLRNAIAVADAGREGEVRFFGEVDASEESMRRVIRRIATKFDRVYFCYEAGPTGYGLYRLIRSLGHECT
;
A
#
# COMPACT_ATOMS: atom_id res chain seq x y z
N MET A 1 -40.14 6.55 -14.09
CA MET A 1 -38.96 6.62 -14.97
C MET A 1 -37.76 6.14 -14.17
N SER A 2 -37.47 4.84 -14.25
CA SER A 2 -36.36 4.20 -13.54
C SER A 2 -35.09 4.26 -14.39
N ALA A 3 -33.98 4.71 -13.81
CA ALA A 3 -32.66 4.61 -14.43
C ALA A 3 -31.95 3.36 -13.87
N SER A 4 -31.71 2.39 -14.74
CA SER A 4 -30.88 1.21 -14.51
C SER A 4 -29.40 1.60 -14.63
N VAL A 5 -28.64 1.47 -13.54
CA VAL A 5 -27.17 1.58 -13.56
C VAL A 5 -26.60 0.18 -13.73
N GLY A 6 -25.82 0.03 -14.79
CA GLY A 6 -25.36 -1.22 -15.36
C GLY A 6 -24.41 -2.02 -14.47
N GLU A 7 -24.46 -3.33 -14.72
CA GLU A 7 -23.64 -4.38 -14.14
C GLU A 7 -22.16 -4.19 -14.53
N VAL A 8 -21.29 -4.05 -13.52
CA VAL A 8 -19.84 -3.96 -13.74
C VAL A 8 -19.30 -5.38 -13.90
N ALA A 9 -18.94 -5.73 -15.13
CA ALA A 9 -18.33 -7.00 -15.48
C ALA A 9 -17.01 -7.21 -14.70
N ARG A 10 -16.91 -8.36 -14.02
CA ARG A 10 -15.72 -8.78 -13.27
C ARG A 10 -14.77 -9.54 -14.20
N PRO A 11 -13.50 -9.14 -14.39
CA PRO A 11 -12.58 -9.96 -15.12
C PRO A 11 -12.12 -11.14 -14.24
N ALA A 12 -12.26 -12.35 -14.78
CA ALA A 12 -11.79 -13.57 -14.15
C ALA A 12 -10.24 -13.60 -14.17
N LEU A 13 -9.63 -13.64 -12.99
CA LEU A 13 -8.18 -13.74 -12.82
C LEU A 13 -7.71 -15.14 -13.27
N ARG A 14 -7.09 -15.21 -14.45
CA ARG A 14 -6.45 -16.43 -14.95
C ARG A 14 -5.00 -16.48 -14.48
N VAL A 15 -4.72 -17.30 -13.47
CA VAL A 15 -3.35 -17.57 -13.01
C VAL A 15 -2.63 -18.39 -14.09
N ARG A 16 -1.56 -17.84 -14.67
CA ARG A 16 -0.62 -18.57 -15.54
C ARG A 16 0.77 -18.43 -14.93
N GLY A 17 1.37 -19.57 -14.61
CA GLY A 17 2.58 -19.67 -13.81
C GLY A 17 3.89 -19.33 -14.53
N LEU A 18 4.93 -19.33 -13.68
CA LEU A 18 6.37 -19.52 -13.90
C LEU A 18 7.20 -18.42 -14.59
N LEU A 19 8.17 -17.94 -13.78
CA LEU A 19 9.56 -17.53 -14.09
C LEU A 19 9.79 -16.33 -15.03
N GLY A 20 10.46 -15.32 -14.47
CA GLY A 20 11.20 -14.31 -15.22
C GLY A 20 11.04 -12.93 -14.62
N ARG A 21 12.08 -12.44 -13.94
CA ARG A 21 12.17 -11.02 -13.56
C ARG A 21 12.02 -10.17 -14.82
N ALA A 22 10.97 -9.36 -14.85
CA ALA A 22 10.87 -8.24 -15.77
C ALA A 22 10.69 -6.99 -14.91
N GLU A 23 11.82 -6.40 -14.53
CA GLU A 23 11.84 -5.03 -14.03
C GLU A 23 11.42 -4.09 -15.17
N PRO A 24 10.36 -3.28 -15.03
CA PRO A 24 9.95 -2.40 -16.10
C PRO A 24 10.92 -1.22 -16.18
N ILE A 25 11.63 -1.16 -17.30
CA ILE A 25 12.32 0.05 -17.74
C ILE A 25 11.23 1.12 -17.97
N LEU A 26 11.36 2.24 -17.27
CA LEU A 26 10.55 3.44 -17.47
C LEU A 26 10.80 3.97 -18.89
N ILE A 27 9.85 3.75 -19.79
CA ILE A 27 9.80 4.44 -21.09
C ILE A 27 8.50 5.23 -21.12
N THR A 28 8.63 6.55 -21.20
CA THR A 28 7.56 7.50 -21.49
C THR A 28 6.78 7.06 -22.72
N GLY A 29 5.54 6.59 -22.55
CA GLY A 29 4.68 6.22 -23.67
C GLY A 29 3.53 5.32 -23.26
N GLY A 30 2.31 5.86 -23.28
CA GLY A 30 1.08 5.23 -22.81
C GLY A 30 0.88 3.78 -23.27
N ARG A 31 0.68 2.90 -22.29
CA ARG A 31 -0.06 1.65 -22.43
C ARG A 31 -1.11 1.67 -21.34
N ALA A 32 -2.31 1.17 -21.64
CA ALA A 32 -3.37 1.01 -20.65
C ALA A 32 -2.81 0.20 -19.47
N VAL A 33 -2.48 0.91 -18.40
CA VAL A 33 -2.07 0.34 -17.12
C VAL A 33 -3.35 -0.32 -16.61
N ALA A 34 -3.33 -1.63 -16.39
CA ALA A 34 -4.38 -2.24 -15.58
C ALA A 34 -4.43 -1.42 -14.28
N ASP A 35 -5.61 -0.95 -13.87
CA ASP A 35 -5.79 -0.10 -12.68
C ASP A 35 -5.34 -0.85 -11.42
N TYR A 36 -4.02 -0.93 -11.20
CA TYR A 36 -3.41 -1.41 -9.99
C TYR A 36 -3.50 -0.26 -9.00
N ARG A 37 -4.17 -0.50 -7.88
CA ARG A 37 -4.26 0.46 -6.79
C ARG A 37 -2.98 0.38 -6.00
N GLU A 38 -2.03 1.26 -6.33
CA GLU A 38 -0.79 1.40 -5.58
C GLU A 38 -0.91 2.51 -4.54
N ALA A 39 -0.32 2.32 -3.36
CA ALA A 39 -0.28 3.30 -2.30
C ALA A 39 1.08 3.42 -1.62
N PHE A 40 1.36 4.63 -1.13
CA PHE A 40 2.53 4.96 -0.33
C PHE A 40 2.07 5.31 1.08
N VAL A 41 2.68 4.69 2.09
CA VAL A 41 2.31 4.86 3.50
C VAL A 41 3.46 5.52 4.23
N GLY A 42 3.22 6.71 4.76
CA GLY A 42 4.14 7.39 5.68
C GLY A 42 3.76 7.08 7.12
N ILE A 43 4.74 6.68 7.93
CA ILE A 43 4.57 6.42 9.35
C ILE A 43 5.51 7.31 10.16
N ASP A 44 4.95 8.26 10.89
CA ASP A 44 5.67 8.99 11.94
C ASP A 44 5.66 8.13 13.21
N VAL A 45 6.85 7.75 13.67
CA VAL A 45 7.05 6.76 14.73
C VAL A 45 7.34 7.43 16.06
N ALA A 46 6.48 7.21 17.06
CA ALA A 46 6.73 7.63 18.43
C ALA A 46 6.69 6.44 19.41
N LYS A 47 7.08 6.70 20.66
CA LYS A 47 7.17 5.64 21.70
C LYS A 47 5.83 4.95 21.99
N LEU A 48 4.73 5.70 21.92
CA LEU A 48 3.41 5.21 22.34
C LEU A 48 2.45 5.03 21.15
N ARG A 49 2.43 5.98 20.21
CA ARG A 49 1.52 5.97 19.08
C ARG A 49 2.24 6.39 17.80
N ASN A 50 1.91 5.74 16.70
CA ASN A 50 2.42 6.04 15.38
C ASN A 50 1.33 6.71 14.55
N ALA A 51 1.64 7.83 13.92
CA ALA A 51 0.73 8.54 13.03
C ALA A 51 0.93 8.02 11.60
N ILE A 52 -0.18 7.74 10.91
CA ILE A 52 -0.16 7.06 9.60
C ILE A 52 -0.85 7.94 8.56
N ALA A 53 -0.17 8.17 7.43
CA ALA A 53 -0.71 8.78 6.24
C ALA A 53 -0.64 7.81 5.06
N VAL A 54 -1.64 7.84 4.18
CA VAL A 54 -1.70 7.02 2.96
C VAL A 54 -1.86 7.96 1.77
N ALA A 55 -1.02 7.78 0.76
CA ALA A 55 -1.08 8.49 -0.51
C ALA A 55 -1.37 7.51 -1.64
N ASP A 56 -2.36 7.84 -2.48
CA ASP A 56 -2.57 7.12 -3.74
C ASP A 56 -1.41 7.39 -4.70
N ALA A 57 -1.14 6.48 -5.63
CA ALA A 57 -0.06 6.65 -6.60
C ALA A 57 -0.30 7.81 -7.59
N GLY A 58 0.80 8.37 -8.09
CA GLY A 58 0.80 9.49 -9.03
C GLY A 58 1.13 10.83 -8.38
N ARG A 59 1.56 11.79 -9.19
CA ARG A 59 2.01 13.12 -8.72
C ARG A 59 0.88 13.96 -8.11
N GLU A 60 -0.35 13.69 -8.52
CA GLU A 60 -1.58 14.33 -8.05
C GLU A 60 -2.40 13.38 -7.16
N GLY A 61 -1.79 12.27 -6.71
CA GLY A 61 -2.44 11.30 -5.84
C GLY A 61 -2.89 11.94 -4.53
N GLU A 62 -4.08 11.56 -4.06
CA GLU A 62 -4.63 12.11 -2.83
C GLU A 62 -3.85 11.60 -1.63
N VAL A 63 -3.44 12.52 -0.74
CA VAL A 63 -2.83 12.18 0.55
C VAL A 63 -3.88 12.30 1.64
N ARG A 64 -4.09 11.21 2.38
CA ARG A 64 -5.07 11.12 3.46
C ARG A 64 -4.40 10.77 4.77
N PHE A 65 -4.75 11.49 5.83
CA PHE A 65 -4.43 11.05 7.19
C PHE A 65 -5.30 9.84 7.55
N PHE A 66 -4.66 8.72 7.86
CA PHE A 66 -5.35 7.48 8.21
C PHE A 66 -5.71 7.43 9.70
N GLY A 67 -4.85 7.97 10.56
CA GLY A 67 -5.05 8.01 12.00
C GLY A 67 -3.78 7.66 12.79
N GLU A 68 -3.94 7.61 14.11
CA GLU A 68 -2.92 7.14 15.05
C GLU A 68 -3.21 5.72 15.54
N VAL A 69 -2.15 4.95 15.72
CA VAL A 69 -2.22 3.55 16.16
C VAL A 69 -1.19 3.32 17.26
N ASP A 70 -1.51 2.53 18.28
CA ASP A 70 -0.53 2.16 19.31
C ASP A 70 0.72 1.53 18.68
N ALA A 71 1.89 1.88 19.23
CA ALA A 71 3.18 1.43 18.72
C ALA A 71 3.46 -0.07 18.98
N SER A 72 2.49 -0.82 19.51
CA SER A 72 2.61 -2.26 19.70
C SER A 72 2.66 -3.00 18.35
N GLU A 73 3.42 -4.09 18.30
CA GLU A 73 3.55 -4.90 17.08
C GLU A 73 2.20 -5.41 16.59
N GLU A 74 1.30 -5.78 17.50
CA GLU A 74 -0.03 -6.29 17.17
C GLU A 74 -0.91 -5.22 16.51
N SER A 75 -0.94 -4.01 17.07
CA SER A 75 -1.70 -2.89 16.52
C SER A 75 -1.17 -2.49 15.15
N MET A 76 0.16 -2.42 15.00
CA MET A 76 0.78 -2.13 13.71
C MET A 76 0.52 -3.23 12.67
N ARG A 77 0.56 -4.51 13.06
CA ARG A 77 0.24 -5.63 12.18
C ARG A 77 -1.19 -5.57 11.67
N ARG A 78 -2.15 -5.23 12.55
CA ARG A 78 -3.57 -5.08 12.17
C ARG A 78 -3.77 -3.94 11.17
N VAL A 79 -3.16 -2.78 11.40
CA VAL A 79 -3.33 -1.63 10.48
C VAL A 79 -2.63 -1.85 9.14
N ILE A 80 -1.42 -2.43 9.12
CA ILE A 80 -0.70 -2.76 7.87
C ILE A 80 -1.55 -3.69 7.00
N ARG A 81 -2.11 -4.75 7.59
CA ARG A 81 -3.02 -5.67 6.86
C ARG A 81 -4.26 -4.94 6.34
N ARG A 82 -4.87 -4.07 7.16
CA ARG A 82 -6.04 -3.30 6.75
C ARG A 82 -5.75 -2.38 5.57
N ILE A 83 -4.57 -1.75 5.53
CA ILE A 83 -4.14 -0.95 4.39
C ILE A 83 -3.89 -1.85 3.17
N ALA A 84 -3.14 -2.93 3.34
CA ALA A 84 -2.82 -3.88 2.27
C ALA A 84 -4.05 -4.54 1.62
N THR A 85 -5.18 -4.68 2.34
CA THR A 85 -6.43 -5.19 1.73
C THR A 85 -7.08 -4.23 0.72
N LYS A 86 -6.70 -2.95 0.69
CA LYS A 86 -7.30 -1.92 -0.16
C LYS A 86 -6.53 -1.66 -1.46
N PHE A 87 -5.29 -2.12 -1.53
CA PHE A 87 -4.31 -1.77 -2.56
C PHE A 87 -3.61 -3.03 -3.05
N ASP A 88 -3.32 -3.09 -4.35
CA ASP A 88 -2.59 -4.20 -4.96
C ASP A 88 -1.10 -4.18 -4.58
N ARG A 89 -0.56 -2.98 -4.36
CA ARG A 89 0.81 -2.76 -3.89
C ARG A 89 0.86 -1.63 -2.86
N VAL A 90 1.65 -1.83 -1.82
CA VAL A 90 1.83 -0.85 -0.75
C VAL A 90 3.30 -0.72 -0.43
N TYR A 91 3.80 0.51 -0.46
CA TYR A 91 5.17 0.86 -0.08
C TYR A 91 5.13 1.64 1.23
N PHE A 92 6.02 1.30 2.17
CA PHE A 92 6.06 1.95 3.47
C PHE A 92 7.34 2.77 3.64
N CYS A 93 7.19 3.96 4.21
CA CYS A 93 8.27 4.78 4.74
C CYS A 93 7.97 5.04 6.22
N TYR A 94 8.99 5.06 7.06
CA TYR A 94 8.85 5.41 8.47
C TYR A 94 9.92 6.39 8.90
N GLU A 95 9.61 7.24 9.88
CA GLU A 95 10.62 8.12 10.47
C GLU A 95 11.67 7.30 11.22
N ALA A 96 12.92 7.37 10.75
CA ALA A 96 14.03 6.65 11.32
C ALA A 96 14.38 7.18 12.71
N GLY A 97 13.81 6.56 13.74
CA GLY A 97 14.12 6.81 15.14
C GLY A 97 14.61 5.56 15.87
N PRO A 98 15.11 5.69 17.12
CA PRO A 98 15.58 4.57 17.93
C PRO A 98 14.50 3.49 18.15
N THR A 99 13.22 3.85 18.06
CA THR A 99 12.07 2.95 18.20
C THR A 99 11.59 2.34 16.87
N GLY A 100 12.01 2.87 15.72
CA GLY A 100 11.45 2.52 14.40
C GLY A 100 11.96 1.21 13.81
N TYR A 101 13.11 0.70 14.27
CA TYR A 101 13.70 -0.49 13.64
C TYR A 101 12.88 -1.78 13.88
N GLY A 102 12.10 -1.85 14.97
CA GLY A 102 11.13 -2.93 15.19
C GLY A 102 10.01 -2.93 14.15
N LEU A 103 9.51 -1.73 13.80
CA LEU A 103 8.47 -1.55 12.79
C LEU A 103 8.97 -1.95 11.39
N TYR A 104 10.19 -1.57 11.02
CA TYR A 104 10.81 -2.01 9.76
C TYR A 104 10.81 -3.54 9.61
N ARG A 105 11.26 -4.26 10.65
CA ARG A 105 11.28 -5.73 10.63
C ARG A 105 9.88 -6.32 10.52
N LEU A 106 8.91 -5.75 11.24
CA LEU A 106 7.51 -6.17 11.14
C LEU A 106 6.99 -6.01 9.70
N ILE A 107 7.15 -4.83 9.09
CA ILE A 107 6.69 -4.56 7.73
C ILE A 107 7.32 -5.54 6.72
N ARG A 108 8.64 -5.76 6.81
CA ARG A 108 9.34 -6.74 5.98
C ARG A 108 8.86 -8.17 6.21
N SER A 109 8.59 -8.56 7.46
CA SER A 109 8.09 -9.90 7.79
C SER A 109 6.69 -10.18 7.24
N LEU A 110 5.91 -9.12 6.98
CA LEU A 110 4.60 -9.18 6.34
C LEU A 110 4.67 -9.18 4.81
N GLY A 111 5.88 -9.11 4.23
CA GLY A 111 6.11 -9.17 2.79
C GLY A 111 5.99 -7.82 2.06
N HIS A 112 6.00 -6.71 2.80
CA HIS A 112 5.92 -5.37 2.21
C HIS A 112 7.30 -4.72 2.10
N GLU A 113 7.46 -3.88 1.08
CA GLU A 113 8.65 -3.05 0.94
C GLU A 113 8.61 -1.89 1.94
N CYS A 114 9.77 -1.64 2.54
CA CYS A 114 9.98 -0.55 3.48
C CYS A 114 11.34 0.08 3.20
N THR A 115 11.34 1.38 2.90
CA THR A 115 12.50 2.18 2.48
C THR A 115 12.59 3.47 3.26
#